data_AF-A0A380JVN5-F1
#
_entry.id   AF-A0A380JVN5-F1
#
_cell.length_a   1.000
_cell.length_b   1.000
_cell.length_c   1.000
_cell.angle_alpha   90.00
_cell.angle_beta   90.00
_cell.angle_gamma   90.00
#
_symmetry.space_group_name_H-M   'P 1'
#
loop_
_entity.id
_entity.type
_entity.pdbx_description
1 polymer ?
#
loop_
_entity_poly.entity_id
_entity_poly.type
_entity_poly.pdbx_seq_one_letter_code
_entity_poly.pdbx_strand_id
1 'polypeptide(L)'
;MQPIIIRKMDGQDVILDGHSRVFCALELGWKRIPVIYDDADDWPHYGVCVLACQERGISSVLDLKEAIVNQKTYQNAWIGFCQQLSQGKTESRSNTDESDLEKS
;
A
#
# COMPACT_ATOMS: atom_id res chain seq x y z
N MET A 1 -14.28 0.94 19.75
CA MET A 1 -13.19 0.68 18.80
C MET A 1 -12.59 2.00 18.39
N GLN A 2 -11.25 2.13 18.33
CA GLN A 2 -10.62 3.34 17.82
C GLN A 2 -10.85 3.47 16.30
N PRO A 3 -10.96 4.69 15.74
CA PRO A 3 -11.08 4.89 14.29
C PRO A 3 -9.94 4.24 13.51
N ILE A 4 -10.23 3.81 12.29
CA ILE A 4 -9.19 3.47 11.32
C ILE A 4 -8.76 4.70 10.55
N ILE A 5 -7.57 4.65 9.96
CA ILE A 5 -7.04 5.75 9.16
C ILE A 5 -7.24 5.40 7.70
N ILE A 6 -7.90 6.29 6.96
CA ILE A 6 -8.14 6.14 5.53
C ILE A 6 -7.65 7.35 4.76
N ARG A 7 -7.40 7.19 3.46
CA ARG A 7 -7.07 8.29 2.55
C ARG A 7 -7.79 8.11 1.24
N LYS A 8 -8.21 9.23 0.64
CA LYS A 8 -8.74 9.22 -0.74
C LYS A 8 -7.56 9.20 -1.72
N MET A 9 -7.46 8.15 -2.52
CA MET A 9 -6.44 7.99 -3.57
C MET A 9 -7.12 7.58 -4.86
N ASP A 10 -6.92 8.33 -5.95
CA ASP A 10 -7.56 8.11 -7.25
C ASP A 10 -9.09 7.89 -7.15
N GLY A 11 -9.75 8.65 -6.27
CA GLY A 11 -11.19 8.56 -6.04
C GLY A 11 -11.65 7.35 -5.21
N GLN A 12 -10.74 6.49 -4.76
CA GLN A 12 -11.02 5.33 -3.90
C GLN A 12 -10.62 5.61 -2.44
N ASP A 13 -11.36 5.05 -1.48
CA ASP A 13 -10.95 5.07 -0.07
C ASP A 13 -9.99 3.92 0.21
N VAL A 14 -8.76 4.25 0.62
CA VAL A 14 -7.69 3.30 0.94
C VAL A 14 -7.46 3.29 2.45
N ILE A 15 -7.38 2.10 3.05
CA ILE A 15 -7.04 1.94 4.47
C ILE A 15 -5.53 2.08 4.63
N LEU A 16 -5.09 3.04 5.43
CA LEU A 16 -3.68 3.23 5.75
C LEU A 16 -3.28 2.46 7.01
N ASP A 17 -4.14 2.49 8.03
CA ASP A 17 -3.96 1.75 9.28
C ASP A 17 -5.28 1.18 9.81
N GLY A 18 -5.19 0.04 10.49
CA GLY A 18 -6.33 -0.60 11.13
C GLY A 18 -6.90 -1.81 10.38
N HIS A 19 -6.17 -2.42 9.45
CA HIS A 19 -6.61 -3.62 8.73
C HIS A 19 -7.09 -4.75 9.65
N SER A 20 -6.31 -5.11 10.68
CA SER A 20 -6.71 -6.15 11.65
C SER A 20 -7.96 -5.73 12.44
N ARG A 21 -8.09 -4.44 12.75
CA ARG A 21 -9.28 -3.88 13.39
C ARG A 21 -10.50 -4.08 12.49
N VAL A 22 -10.41 -3.70 11.21
CA VAL A 22 -11.48 -3.92 10.22
C VAL A 22 -11.83 -5.40 10.11
N PHE A 23 -10.83 -6.27 10.02
CA PHE A 23 -11.03 -7.71 9.92
C PHE A 23 -11.84 -8.25 11.11
N CYS A 24 -11.44 -7.92 12.35
CA CYS A 24 -12.18 -8.32 13.54
C CYS A 24 -13.61 -7.77 13.55
N ALA A 25 -13.83 -6.51 13.13
CA ALA A 25 -15.17 -5.94 13.06
C ALA A 25 -16.06 -6.69 12.05
N LEU A 26 -15.50 -7.07 10.89
CA LEU A 26 -16.20 -7.85 9.87
C LEU A 26 -16.56 -9.25 10.37
N GLU A 27 -15.65 -9.94 11.05
CA GLU A 27 -15.92 -11.26 11.66
C GLU A 27 -16.99 -11.18 12.76
N LEU A 28 -17.11 -10.03 13.44
CA LEU A 28 -18.20 -9.74 14.39
C LEU A 28 -19.50 -9.29 13.72
N GLY A 29 -19.57 -9.26 12.40
CA GLY A 29 -20.77 -8.90 11.62
C GLY A 29 -21.04 -7.40 11.52
N TRP A 30 -20.09 -6.54 11.88
CA TRP A 30 -20.28 -5.09 11.82
C TRP A 30 -20.42 -4.64 10.37
N LYS A 31 -21.30 -3.65 10.15
CA LYS A 31 -21.53 -3.05 8.82
C LYS A 31 -20.89 -1.68 8.64
N ARG A 32 -20.45 -1.06 9.73
CA ARG A 32 -19.82 0.27 9.75
C ARG A 32 -18.78 0.34 10.86
N ILE A 33 -17.72 1.11 10.63
CA ILE A 33 -16.66 1.40 11.58
C ILE A 33 -16.33 2.90 11.54
N PRO A 34 -15.85 3.50 12.65
CA PRO A 34 -15.38 4.87 12.63
C PRO A 34 -14.10 5.01 11.81
N VAL A 35 -13.97 6.12 11.06
CA VAL A 35 -12.82 6.43 10.21
C VAL A 35 -12.33 7.85 10.46
N ILE A 36 -11.04 8.08 10.26
CA ILE A 36 -10.41 9.40 10.17
C ILE A 36 -9.74 9.48 8.80
N TYR A 37 -9.99 10.57 8.08
CA TYR A 37 -9.27 10.88 6.85
C TYR A 37 -7.89 11.43 7.18
N ASP A 38 -6.88 10.83 6.59
CA ASP A 38 -5.52 11.31 6.61
C ASP A 38 -5.25 12.17 5.38
N ASP A 39 -5.14 13.47 5.64
CA ASP A 39 -4.87 14.50 4.64
C ASP A 39 -3.38 14.89 4.59
N ALA A 40 -2.51 14.18 5.32
CA ALA A 40 -1.07 14.47 5.34
C ALA A 40 -0.37 13.98 4.05
N ASP A 41 0.61 14.75 3.55
CA ASP A 41 1.36 14.41 2.32
C ASP A 41 2.68 13.66 2.61
N ASP A 42 2.72 12.88 3.69
CA ASP A 42 4.00 12.53 4.32
C ASP A 42 4.62 11.21 3.83
N TRP A 43 3.87 10.32 3.17
CA TRP A 43 4.44 9.06 2.66
C TRP A 43 4.14 8.80 1.18
N PRO A 44 5.14 8.91 0.29
CA PRO A 44 4.94 8.80 -1.15
C PRO A 44 4.75 7.37 -1.66
N HIS A 45 4.83 6.37 -0.77
CA HIS A 45 4.85 4.95 -1.17
C HIS A 45 3.48 4.26 -1.09
N TYR A 46 2.44 4.92 -0.57
CA TYR A 46 1.10 4.33 -0.50
C TYR A 46 0.59 3.91 -1.89
N GLY A 47 0.89 4.67 -2.94
CA GLY A 47 0.49 4.33 -4.31
C GLY A 47 1.09 3.00 -4.78
N VAL A 48 2.35 2.71 -4.41
CA VAL A 48 3.00 1.44 -4.75
C VAL A 48 2.37 0.28 -3.99
N CYS A 49 2.02 0.47 -2.71
CA CYS A 49 1.30 -0.53 -1.93
C CYS A 49 -0.08 -0.84 -2.53
N VAL A 50 -0.83 0.19 -2.93
CA VAL A 50 -2.15 0.05 -3.57
C VAL A 50 -2.03 -0.71 -4.90
N LEU A 51 -1.06 -0.34 -5.74
CA LEU A 51 -0.81 -1.04 -7.01
C LEU A 51 -0.47 -2.52 -6.77
N ALA A 52 0.41 -2.82 -5.82
CA ALA A 52 0.76 -4.20 -5.48
C ALA A 52 -0.44 -5.01 -4.98
N CYS A 53 -1.38 -4.39 -4.26
CA CYS A 53 -2.65 -5.02 -3.90
C CYS A 53 -3.51 -5.31 -5.13
N GLN A 54 -3.67 -4.33 -6.03
CA GLN A 54 -4.45 -4.48 -7.27
C GLN A 54 -3.90 -5.60 -8.16
N GLU A 55 -2.58 -5.66 -8.37
CA GLU A 55 -1.91 -6.71 -9.15
C GLU A 55 -2.13 -8.11 -8.57
N ARG A 56 -2.32 -8.21 -7.23
CA ARG A 56 -2.59 -9.46 -6.52
C ARG A 56 -4.07 -9.76 -6.36
N GLY A 57 -4.97 -8.92 -6.89
CA GLY A 57 -6.41 -9.06 -6.74
C GLY A 57 -6.93 -8.78 -5.33
N ILE A 58 -6.19 -8.03 -4.52
CA ILE A 58 -6.54 -7.65 -3.15
C ILE A 58 -7.26 -6.30 -3.20
N SER A 59 -8.54 -6.29 -2.86
CA SER A 59 -9.41 -5.10 -2.88
C SER A 59 -10.17 -4.88 -1.57
N SER A 60 -10.20 -5.88 -0.70
CA SER A 60 -10.90 -5.88 0.58
C SER A 60 -10.03 -6.48 1.68
N VAL A 61 -10.29 -6.08 2.92
CA VAL A 61 -9.68 -6.71 4.11
C VAL A 61 -10.04 -8.19 4.21
N LEU A 62 -11.17 -8.62 3.64
CA LEU A 62 -11.55 -10.03 3.60
C LEU A 62 -10.62 -10.86 2.70
N ASP A 63 -10.01 -10.26 1.69
CA ASP A 63 -9.05 -10.93 0.81
C ASP A 63 -7.76 -11.30 1.59
N LEU A 64 -7.55 -10.69 2.76
CA LEU A 64 -6.42 -10.96 3.65
C LEU A 64 -6.68 -12.09 4.66
N LYS A 65 -7.87 -12.71 4.65
CA LYS A 65 -8.25 -13.76 5.61
C LYS A 65 -7.23 -14.91 5.65
N GLU A 66 -6.81 -15.36 4.48
CA GLU A 66 -5.81 -16.43 4.32
C GLU A 66 -4.36 -15.93 4.38
N ALA A 67 -4.17 -14.61 4.51
CA ALA A 67 -2.86 -13.95 4.59
C ALA A 67 -2.45 -13.59 6.02
N ILE A 68 -3.09 -14.20 7.04
CA ILE A 68 -2.65 -14.12 8.43
C ILE A 68 -1.47 -15.07 8.63
N VAL A 69 -0.27 -14.50 8.70
CA VAL A 69 0.98 -15.28 8.69
C VAL A 69 1.76 -15.17 10.01
N ASN A 70 2.68 -16.12 10.22
CA ASN A 70 3.58 -16.06 11.37
C ASN A 70 4.58 -14.89 11.25
N GLN A 71 5.23 -14.56 12.36
CA GLN A 71 6.17 -13.44 12.46
C GLN A 71 7.30 -13.51 11.42
N LYS A 72 7.84 -14.70 11.15
CA LYS A 72 8.95 -14.87 10.20
C LYS A 72 8.51 -14.52 8.78
N THR A 73 7.33 -15.00 8.37
CA THR A 73 6.77 -14.67 7.05
C THR A 73 6.42 -13.20 6.97
N TYR A 74 5.82 -12.61 8.01
CA TYR A 74 5.54 -11.17 8.06
C TYR A 74 6.82 -10.34 7.89
N GLN A 75 7.89 -10.67 8.62
CA GLN A 75 9.17 -9.98 8.52
C GLN A 75 9.74 -10.02 7.10
N ASN A 76 9.70 -11.18 6.46
CA ASN A 76 10.29 -11.34 5.13
C ASN A 76 9.42 -10.72 4.03
N ALA A 77 8.11 -10.95 4.06
CA ALA A 77 7.21 -10.60 2.97
C ALA A 77 6.73 -9.14 3.04
N TRP A 78 6.52 -8.60 4.23
CA TRP A 78 6.05 -7.22 4.42
C TRP A 78 7.19 -6.26 4.72
N ILE A 79 7.95 -6.50 5.81
CA ILE A 79 9.04 -5.58 6.18
C ILE A 79 10.12 -5.53 5.10
N GLY A 80 10.48 -6.68 4.53
CA GLY A 80 11.41 -6.74 3.39
C GLY A 80 10.91 -5.98 2.16
N PHE A 81 9.62 -6.08 1.82
CA PHE A 81 9.00 -5.31 0.74
C PHE A 81 9.08 -3.80 1.02
N CYS A 82 8.69 -3.35 2.21
CA CYS A 82 8.77 -1.95 2.59
C CYS A 82 10.22 -1.42 2.56
N GLN A 83 11.19 -2.22 2.98
CA GLN A 83 12.60 -1.87 2.92
C GLN A 83 13.07 -1.69 1.47
N GLN A 84 12.71 -2.61 0.57
CA GLN A 84 13.03 -2.48 -0.85
C GLN A 84 12.41 -1.22 -1.47
N LEU A 85 11.16 -0.90 -1.13
CA LEU A 85 10.51 0.34 -1.57
C LEU A 85 11.24 1.59 -1.08
N SER A 86 11.74 1.58 0.17
CA SER A 86 12.48 2.70 0.74
C SER A 86 13.88 2.86 0.15
N GLN A 87 14.53 1.74 -0.21
CA GLN A 87 15.89 1.71 -0.77
C GLN A 87 15.90 2.02 -2.28
N GLY A 88 14.82 1.72 -3.00
CA GLY A 88 14.63 2.01 -4.43
C GLY A 88 14.51 3.51 -4.79
N LYS A 89 14.66 4.42 -3.82
CA LYS A 89 14.84 5.87 -4.04
C LYS A 89 16.28 6.22 -4.46
N THR A 90 16.93 5.44 -5.33
CA THR A 90 18.15 5.87 -6.02
C THR A 90 18.34 5.13 -7.34
N GLU A 91 17.43 5.29 -8.29
CA GLU A 91 17.75 5.08 -9.71
C GLU A 91 16.73 5.86 -10.54
N SER A 92 16.93 7.18 -10.58
CA SER A 92 16.44 7.98 -11.70
C SER A 92 16.99 7.35 -12.97
N ARG A 93 16.10 6.95 -13.88
CA ARG A 93 16.45 6.69 -15.28
C ARG A 93 17.03 7.97 -15.87
N SER A 94 18.33 8.18 -15.74
CA SER A 94 19.09 9.03 -16.65
C SER A 94 19.29 8.24 -17.94
N ASN A 95 18.28 8.24 -18.81
CA ASN A 95 18.54 8.04 -20.23
C ASN A 95 18.81 9.44 -20.81
N THR A 96 20.05 9.89 -20.64
CA THR A 96 20.67 10.75 -21.63
C THR A 96 21.29 9.80 -22.64
N ASP A 97 20.56 9.49 -23.71
CA ASP A 97 21.19 9.07 -24.98
C ASP A 97 21.00 10.24 -25.94
N GLU A 98 21.88 11.21 -25.78
CA GLU A 98 22.24 12.15 -26.84
C GLU A 98 23.44 11.55 -27.56
N SER A 99 23.19 10.85 -28.66
CA SER A 99 24.20 10.67 -29.71
C SER A 99 23.54 10.39 -31.06
N ASP A 100 23.95 11.20 -32.04
CA ASP A 100 23.95 10.98 -33.48
C ASP A 100 22.71 11.32 -34.30
N LEU A 101 22.65 12.58 -34.76
CA LEU A 101 22.58 12.81 -36.21
C LEU A 101 23.17 14.18 -36.63
N GLU A 102 24.50 14.23 -36.77
CA GLU A 102 25.09 15.03 -37.85
C GLU A 102 24.66 14.42 -39.19
N LYS A 103 23.89 15.18 -39.97
CA LYS A 103 24.01 15.32 -41.45
C LYS A 103 22.79 16.07 -41.99
N SER A 104 22.97 17.36 -42.29
CA SER A 104 22.64 17.98 -43.58
C SER A 104 23.04 19.45 -43.60
#